data_AF-A0A126QLD6-F1
#
_entry.id   AF-A0A126QLD6-F1
#
_cell.length_a   1.000
_cell.length_b   1.000
_cell.length_c   1.000
_cell.angle_alpha   90.00
_cell.angle_beta   90.00
_cell.angle_gamma   90.00
#
_symmetry.space_group_name_H-M   'P 1'
#
loop_
_entity.id
_entity.type
_entity.pdbx_description
1 polymer ?
#
loop_
_entity_poly.entity_id
_entity_poly.type
_entity_poly.pdbx_seq_one_letter_code
_entity_poly.pdbx_strand_id
1 'polypeptide(L)'
;MTTRLFKEFTELYGQGFRPYTGEVLAEVYERLKCNDPKKAYWVCRWPLLYCFGCTKRCAPRTPDGFQVMLPEGGQCVPGKFAISPAEMLASKPFLRADEAAYCLCISQSQVYAITAEGKLVRHLDKPFRVTSESVREEMNRIDL
;
A
#
# COMPACT_ATOMS: atom_id res chain seq x y z
N MET A 1 -34.06 -3.88 -10.96
CA MET A 1 -33.13 -2.85 -11.48
C MET A 1 -33.57 -2.49 -12.89
N THR A 2 -33.74 -1.20 -13.18
CA THR A 2 -34.16 -0.71 -14.51
C THR A 2 -33.00 -0.80 -15.51
N THR A 3 -33.26 -1.02 -16.80
CA THR A 3 -32.22 -1.22 -17.84
C THR A 3 -31.17 -0.11 -17.90
N ARG A 4 -31.56 1.14 -17.59
CA ARG A 4 -30.67 2.31 -17.55
C ARG A 4 -29.65 2.29 -16.39
N LEU A 5 -30.06 1.78 -15.23
CA LEU A 5 -29.19 1.61 -14.05
C LEU A 5 -28.06 0.62 -14.33
N PHE A 6 -28.40 -0.49 -14.99
CA PHE A 6 -27.43 -1.52 -15.32
C PHE A 6 -26.38 -1.01 -16.31
N LYS A 7 -26.81 -0.22 -17.31
CA LYS A 7 -25.89 0.41 -18.29
C LYS A 7 -24.91 1.38 -17.61
N GLU A 8 -25.42 2.28 -16.77
CA GLU A 8 -24.62 3.25 -16.02
C GLU A 8 -23.62 2.56 -15.08
N PHE A 9 -24.06 1.52 -14.37
CA PHE A 9 -23.18 0.71 -13.53
C PHE A 9 -22.08 0.01 -14.35
N THR A 10 -22.43 -0.56 -15.52
CA THR A 10 -21.47 -1.23 -16.40
C THR A 10 -20.43 -0.25 -16.94
N GLU A 11 -20.83 0.97 -17.31
CA GLU A 11 -19.92 2.03 -17.75
C GLU A 11 -18.93 2.43 -16.65
N LEU A 12 -19.41 2.68 -15.42
CA LEU A 12 -18.53 2.98 -14.28
C LEU A 12 -17.62 1.79 -13.95
N TYR A 13 -18.12 0.56 -14.03
CA TYR A 13 -17.31 -0.64 -13.79
C TYR A 13 -16.17 -0.76 -14.81
N GLY A 14 -16.44 -0.42 -16.07
CA GLY A 14 -15.43 -0.33 -17.14
C GLY A 14 -14.40 0.79 -16.92
N GLN A 15 -14.78 1.88 -16.25
CA GLN A 15 -13.89 2.97 -15.84
C GLN A 15 -13.08 2.67 -14.58
N GLY A 16 -13.18 1.45 -14.03
CA GLY A 16 -12.42 1.01 -12.87
C GLY A 16 -13.11 1.24 -11.52
N PHE A 17 -14.38 1.63 -11.48
CA PHE A 17 -15.14 1.64 -10.24
C PHE A 17 -15.41 0.22 -9.75
N ARG A 18 -15.40 0.02 -8.43
CA ARG A 18 -15.71 -1.24 -7.76
C ARG A 18 -16.72 -1.01 -6.64
N PRO A 19 -17.50 -2.02 -6.24
CA PRO A 19 -18.35 -1.93 -5.05
C PRO A 19 -17.50 -1.50 -3.85
N TYR A 20 -17.98 -0.50 -3.12
CA TYR A 20 -17.35 -0.08 -1.88
C TYR A 20 -17.75 -1.06 -0.78
N THR A 21 -16.77 -1.71 -0.16
CA THR A 21 -16.95 -2.74 0.86
C THR A 21 -16.68 -2.26 2.28
N GLY A 22 -16.33 -0.98 2.44
CA GLY A 22 -16.07 -0.38 3.74
C GLY A 22 -17.34 0.04 4.48
N GLU A 23 -17.17 0.50 5.71
CA GLU A 23 -18.25 1.06 6.51
C GLU A 23 -18.43 2.54 6.20
N VAL A 24 -19.69 2.98 6.07
CA VAL A 24 -20.04 4.38 5.83
C VAL A 24 -20.73 4.91 7.08
N LEU A 25 -20.14 5.93 7.71
CA LEU A 25 -20.66 6.55 8.92
C LEU A 25 -22.05 7.18 8.68
N ALA A 26 -22.89 7.16 9.71
CA ALA A 26 -24.26 7.70 9.66
C ALA A 26 -24.31 9.19 9.23
N GLU A 27 -23.34 9.99 9.68
CA GLU A 27 -23.19 11.42 9.37
C GLU A 27 -23.10 11.70 7.85
N VAL A 28 -22.59 10.76 7.05
CA VAL A 28 -22.53 10.89 5.59
C VAL A 28 -23.94 10.94 5.02
N TYR A 29 -24.82 10.06 5.48
CA TYR A 29 -26.20 9.99 5.03
C TYR A 29 -27.01 11.21 5.48
N GLU A 30 -26.79 11.69 6.70
CA GLU A 30 -27.42 12.91 7.23
C GLU A 30 -27.05 14.14 6.40
N ARG A 31 -25.74 14.32 6.13
CA ARG A 31 -25.22 15.41 5.30
C ARG A 31 -25.74 15.37 3.85
N LEU A 32 -25.90 14.18 3.29
CA LEU A 32 -26.48 13.97 1.97
C LEU A 32 -28.02 14.03 1.96
N LYS A 33 -28.66 14.22 3.13
CA LYS A 33 -30.12 14.20 3.30
C LYS A 33 -30.74 12.95 2.68
N CYS A 34 -30.16 11.79 3.01
CA CYS A 34 -30.61 10.49 2.53
C CYS A 34 -31.79 9.99 3.36
N ASN A 35 -32.91 9.69 2.71
CA ASN A 35 -34.12 9.25 3.40
C ASN A 35 -34.12 7.75 3.73
N ASP A 36 -33.29 6.94 3.05
CA ASP A 36 -33.25 5.49 3.24
C ASP A 36 -31.81 4.96 3.07
N PRO A 37 -30.97 5.07 4.13
CA PRO A 37 -29.59 4.59 4.11
C PRO A 37 -29.46 3.09 3.83
N LYS A 38 -30.48 2.28 4.15
CA LYS A 38 -30.44 0.81 3.96
C LYS A 38 -30.43 0.41 2.48
N LYS A 39 -30.92 1.27 1.60
CA LYS A 39 -30.88 1.07 0.14
C LYS A 39 -29.62 1.63 -0.50
N ALA A 40 -28.73 2.28 0.26
CA ALA A 40 -27.51 2.83 -0.28
C ALA A 40 -26.63 1.72 -0.86
N TYR A 41 -26.13 1.96 -2.07
CA TYR A 41 -25.20 1.06 -2.73
C TYR A 41 -24.08 1.90 -3.33
N TRP A 42 -22.91 1.83 -2.70
CA TRP A 42 -21.78 2.67 -3.04
C TRP A 42 -20.81 1.93 -3.97
N VAL A 43 -20.32 2.63 -4.98
CA VAL A 43 -19.16 2.23 -5.77
C VAL A 43 -18.07 3.27 -5.61
N CYS A 44 -16.81 2.86 -5.73
CA CYS A 44 -15.67 3.72 -5.60
C CYS A 44 -14.59 3.45 -6.65
N ARG A 45 -13.92 4.53 -7.04
CA ARG A 45 -12.57 4.53 -7.60
C ARG A 45 -11.80 5.54 -6.75
N TRP A 46 -11.19 5.06 -5.67
CA TRP A 46 -10.72 5.91 -4.58
C TRP A 46 -9.92 7.13 -5.10
N PRO A 47 -10.23 8.36 -4.65
CA PRO A 47 -11.19 8.74 -3.60
C PRO A 47 -12.61 9.07 -4.10
N LEU A 48 -12.93 8.78 -5.37
CA LEU A 48 -14.24 9.07 -5.96
C LEU A 48 -15.28 8.04 -5.50
N LEU A 49 -16.43 8.51 -5.04
CA LEU A 49 -17.52 7.70 -4.47
C LEU A 49 -18.85 8.05 -5.14
N TYR A 50 -19.65 7.04 -5.44
CA TYR A 50 -20.92 7.21 -6.15
C TYR A 50 -21.99 6.25 -5.62
N CYS A 51 -23.17 6.76 -5.28
CA CYS A 51 -24.28 5.98 -4.74
C CYS A 51 -25.37 5.67 -5.77
N PHE A 52 -25.74 4.41 -5.89
CA PHE A 52 -26.83 3.92 -6.74
C PHE A 52 -28.17 3.70 -5.99
N GLY A 53 -28.19 3.93 -4.68
CA GLY A 53 -29.33 3.60 -3.82
C GLY A 53 -30.56 4.51 -3.97
N CYS A 54 -30.42 5.68 -4.58
CA CYS A 54 -31.51 6.61 -4.83
C CYS A 54 -31.40 7.30 -6.20
N THR A 55 -32.47 7.97 -6.63
CA THR A 55 -32.53 8.70 -7.90
C THR A 55 -31.62 9.92 -7.96
N LYS A 56 -31.27 10.50 -6.80
CA LYS A 56 -30.36 11.66 -6.71
C LYS A 56 -28.92 11.34 -7.07
N ARG A 57 -28.54 10.05 -7.10
CA ARG A 57 -27.19 9.60 -7.48
C ARG A 57 -26.07 10.33 -6.73
N CYS A 58 -26.11 10.23 -5.41
CA CYS A 58 -25.24 11.03 -4.56
C CYS A 58 -23.75 10.76 -4.84
N ALA A 59 -22.98 11.83 -5.02
CA ALA A 59 -21.54 11.81 -5.17
C ALA A 59 -20.94 12.85 -4.20
N PRO A 60 -20.43 12.42 -3.03
CA PRO A 60 -19.83 13.33 -2.07
C PRO A 60 -18.54 13.92 -2.64
N ARG A 61 -18.22 15.15 -2.23
CA ARG A 61 -16.98 15.85 -2.68
C ARG A 61 -15.73 15.34 -1.98
N THR A 62 -15.89 14.86 -0.74
CA THR A 62 -14.80 14.30 0.08
C THR A 62 -15.18 12.88 0.53
N PRO A 63 -14.18 12.01 0.77
CA PRO A 63 -14.42 10.66 1.29
C PRO A 63 -14.62 10.63 2.81
N ASP A 64 -14.87 11.77 3.47
CA ASP A 64 -15.00 11.83 4.92
C ASP A 64 -16.20 11.00 5.40
N GLY A 65 -15.95 10.13 6.37
CA GLY A 65 -16.92 9.17 6.89
C GLY A 65 -17.04 7.88 6.07
N PHE A 66 -16.19 7.67 5.05
CA PHE A 66 -16.02 6.38 4.38
C PHE A 66 -14.79 5.66 4.96
N GLN A 67 -15.02 4.66 5.80
CA GLN A 67 -13.96 3.86 6.42
C GLN A 67 -13.47 2.75 5.48
N VAL A 68 -12.25 2.89 4.97
CA VAL A 68 -11.61 1.80 4.24
C VAL A 68 -11.24 0.70 5.24
N MET A 69 -11.84 -0.47 5.09
CA MET A 69 -11.41 -1.63 5.86
C MET A 69 -9.99 -1.96 5.44
N LEU A 70 -9.08 -2.00 6.42
CA LEU A 70 -7.79 -2.64 6.23
C LEU A 70 -8.07 -4.07 5.73
N PRO A 71 -7.43 -4.52 4.62
CA PRO A 71 -7.67 -5.86 4.13
C PRO A 71 -7.39 -6.85 5.27
N GLU A 72 -8.44 -7.55 5.70
CA GLU A 72 -8.36 -8.55 6.76
C GLU A 72 -7.36 -9.61 6.33
N GLY A 73 -6.21 -9.66 6.99
CA GLY A 73 -5.22 -10.68 6.73
C GLY A 73 -4.70 -10.67 5.29
N GLY A 74 -4.28 -9.51 4.78
CA GLY A 74 -3.24 -9.52 3.76
C GLY A 74 -2.15 -10.46 4.26
N GLN A 75 -2.04 -11.65 3.65
CA GLN A 75 -1.08 -12.64 4.08
C GLN A 75 0.25 -11.91 4.06
N CYS A 76 0.83 -11.67 5.24
CA CYS A 76 2.24 -11.34 5.33
C CYS A 76 2.92 -12.58 4.78
N VAL A 77 3.14 -12.61 3.47
CA VAL A 77 3.97 -13.62 2.84
C VAL A 77 5.27 -13.50 3.62
N PRO A 78 5.68 -14.52 4.39
CA PRO A 78 6.85 -14.40 5.22
C PRO A 78 7.96 -13.98 4.27
N GLY A 79 8.56 -12.82 4.58
CA GLY A 79 9.64 -12.29 3.77
C GLY A 79 10.73 -13.36 3.64
N LYS A 80 11.60 -13.21 2.66
CA LYS A 80 12.72 -14.14 2.44
C LYS A 80 13.55 -14.40 3.72
N PHE A 81 13.50 -13.46 4.67
CA PHE A 81 14.16 -13.54 5.97
C PHE A 81 13.12 -13.52 7.10
N ALA A 82 13.35 -14.34 8.13
CA ALA A 82 12.50 -14.44 9.32
C ALA A 82 12.93 -13.49 10.47
N ILE A 83 14.06 -12.80 10.31
CA ILE A 83 14.63 -11.86 11.29
C ILE A 83 14.49 -10.43 10.78
N SER A 84 14.37 -9.48 11.71
CA SER A 84 14.30 -8.06 11.38
C SER A 84 15.62 -7.53 10.80
N PRO A 85 15.60 -6.40 10.05
CA PRO A 85 16.82 -5.73 9.58
C PRO A 85 17.82 -5.43 10.69
N ALA A 86 17.35 -4.97 11.85
CA ALA A 86 18.19 -4.65 13.00
C ALA A 86 18.88 -5.90 13.57
N GLU A 87 18.16 -7.01 13.70
CA GLU A 87 18.73 -8.30 14.14
C GLU A 87 19.72 -8.87 13.12
N MET A 88 19.46 -8.68 11.82
CA MET A 88 20.38 -9.09 10.75
C MET A 88 21.71 -8.32 10.83
N LEU A 89 21.65 -7.00 11.06
CA LEU A 89 22.84 -6.16 11.22
C LEU A 89 23.61 -6.45 12.53
N ALA A 90 22.94 -6.93 13.57
CA ALA A 90 23.59 -7.30 14.82
C ALA A 90 24.24 -8.70 14.76
N SER A 91 23.67 -9.63 13.99
CA SER A 91 24.14 -11.02 13.93
C SER A 91 25.31 -11.27 12.98
N LYS A 92 25.46 -10.44 11.93
CA LYS A 92 26.46 -10.67 10.88
C LYS A 92 27.34 -9.44 10.64
N PRO A 93 28.68 -9.58 10.69
CA PRO A 93 29.57 -8.47 10.36
C PRO A 93 29.57 -8.13 8.86
N PHE A 94 29.34 -9.13 8.00
CA PHE A 94 29.30 -9.01 6.55
C PHE A 94 27.99 -9.55 5.99
N LEU A 95 27.35 -8.76 5.14
CA LEU A 95 26.07 -9.06 4.51
C LEU A 95 26.26 -9.42 3.04
N ARG A 96 25.43 -10.35 2.56
CA ARG A 96 25.24 -10.59 1.13
C ARG A 96 24.44 -9.47 0.48
N ALA A 97 24.45 -9.40 -0.84
CA ALA A 97 23.69 -8.39 -1.58
C ALA A 97 22.18 -8.47 -1.32
N ASP A 98 21.63 -9.68 -1.14
CA ASP A 98 20.22 -9.88 -0.84
C ASP A 98 19.84 -9.51 0.60
N GLU A 99 20.74 -9.75 1.55
CA GLU A 99 20.57 -9.35 2.95
C GLU A 99 20.67 -7.82 3.10
N ALA A 100 21.63 -7.18 2.42
CA ALA A 100 21.74 -5.72 2.39
C ALA A 100 20.52 -5.07 1.69
N ALA A 101 20.04 -5.67 0.60
CA ALA A 101 18.82 -5.24 -0.09
C ALA A 101 17.60 -5.28 0.85
N TYR A 102 17.49 -6.34 1.66
CA TYR A 102 16.45 -6.46 2.67
C TYR A 102 16.56 -5.38 3.76
N CYS A 103 17.78 -5.08 4.24
CA CYS A 103 17.96 -4.09 5.29
C CYS A 103 17.65 -2.65 4.83
N LEU A 104 17.97 -2.32 3.58
CA LEU A 104 17.79 -0.98 3.01
C LEU A 104 16.46 -0.81 2.26
N CYS A 105 15.61 -1.84 2.21
CA CYS A 105 14.37 -1.85 1.42
C CYS A 105 14.55 -1.49 -0.07
N ILE A 106 15.65 -1.94 -0.68
CA ILE A 106 15.99 -1.70 -2.10
C ILE A 106 16.20 -3.01 -2.86
N SER A 107 16.32 -2.94 -4.19
CA SER A 107 16.65 -4.10 -5.02
C SER A 107 18.14 -4.49 -4.93
N GLN A 108 18.47 -5.75 -5.20
CA GLN A 108 19.87 -6.22 -5.25
C GLN A 108 20.70 -5.44 -6.28
N SER A 109 20.12 -5.10 -7.44
CA SER A 109 20.79 -4.29 -8.46
C SER A 109 21.16 -2.90 -7.94
N GLN A 110 20.28 -2.29 -7.13
CA GLN A 110 20.59 -1.01 -6.48
C GLN A 110 21.70 -1.15 -5.45
N VAL A 111 21.77 -2.25 -4.70
CA VAL A 111 22.89 -2.53 -3.78
C VAL A 111 24.22 -2.54 -4.54
N TYR A 112 24.30 -3.20 -5.70
CA TYR A 112 25.51 -3.17 -6.53
C TYR A 112 25.84 -1.76 -7.03
N ALA A 113 24.83 -1.00 -7.46
CA ALA A 113 25.02 0.38 -7.94
C ALA A 113 25.57 1.30 -6.84
N ILE A 114 24.95 1.34 -5.66
CA ILE A 114 25.40 2.19 -4.55
C ILE A 114 26.76 1.75 -4.00
N THR A 115 27.09 0.46 -4.12
CA THR A 115 28.43 -0.04 -3.78
C THR A 115 29.47 0.41 -4.82
N ALA A 116 29.11 0.43 -6.11
CA ALA A 116 29.98 0.96 -7.16
C ALA A 116 30.17 2.48 -7.05
N GLU A 117 29.15 3.20 -6.58
CA GLU A 117 29.22 4.63 -6.23
C GLU A 117 30.08 4.90 -4.98
N GLY A 118 30.46 3.87 -4.22
CA GLY A 118 31.26 4.01 -2.99
C GLY A 118 30.47 4.42 -1.75
N LYS A 119 29.13 4.40 -1.80
CA LYS A 119 28.27 4.64 -0.63
C LYS A 119 28.29 3.45 0.33
N LEU A 120 28.37 2.24 -0.22
CA LEU A 120 28.52 1.01 0.57
C LEU A 120 29.96 0.48 0.52
N VAL A 121 30.49 0.10 1.68
CA VAL A 121 31.84 -0.48 1.81
C VAL A 121 31.80 -1.98 1.47
N ARG A 122 32.44 -2.35 0.36
CA ARG A 122 32.62 -3.76 -0.04
C ARG A 122 33.78 -4.41 0.67
N HIS A 123 33.63 -5.68 1.00
CA HIS A 123 34.75 -6.53 1.40
C HIS A 123 35.66 -6.85 0.20
N LEU A 124 36.96 -7.03 0.46
CA LEU A 124 37.97 -7.28 -0.58
C LEU A 124 37.84 -8.70 -1.16
N ASP A 125 37.59 -9.68 -0.30
CA ASP A 125 37.49 -11.08 -0.73
C ASP A 125 36.17 -11.36 -1.43
N LYS A 126 36.26 -12.17 -2.48
CA LYS A 126 35.10 -12.76 -3.15
C LYS A 126 34.57 -13.93 -2.31
N PRO A 127 33.26 -14.23 -2.32
CA PRO A 127 32.17 -13.58 -3.07
C PRO A 127 31.76 -12.20 -2.52
N PHE A 128 31.02 -11.40 -3.31
CA PHE A 128 30.59 -10.04 -2.94
C PHE A 128 29.94 -9.98 -1.55
N ARG A 129 30.48 -9.14 -0.68
CA ARG A 129 29.98 -8.85 0.66
C ARG A 129 30.09 -7.37 0.96
N VAL A 130 29.15 -6.87 1.76
CA VAL A 130 29.12 -5.48 2.26
C VAL A 130 29.26 -5.49 3.77
N THR A 131 29.92 -4.50 4.36
CA THR A 131 30.02 -4.39 5.83
C THR A 131 28.69 -3.98 6.45
N SER A 132 28.33 -4.60 7.57
CA SER A 132 27.13 -4.26 8.34
C SER A 132 27.14 -2.82 8.86
N GLU A 133 28.32 -2.28 9.19
CA GLU A 133 28.49 -0.89 9.64
C GLU A 133 28.04 0.10 8.54
N SER A 134 28.52 -0.10 7.31
CA SER A 134 28.16 0.78 6.19
C SER A 134 26.68 0.70 5.84
N VAL A 135 26.08 -0.50 5.93
CA VAL A 135 24.62 -0.66 5.74
C VAL A 135 23.85 0.05 6.85
N ARG A 136 24.31 -0.03 8.10
CA ARG A 136 23.69 0.66 9.24
C ARG A 136 23.74 2.18 9.09
N GLU A 137 24.87 2.70 8.64
CA GLU A 137 25.02 4.13 8.36
C GLU A 137 24.06 4.62 7.28
N GLU A 138 23.95 3.89 6.17
CA GLU A 138 23.01 4.24 5.10
C GLU A 138 21.54 4.10 5.55
N MET A 139 21.22 3.09 6.38
CA MET A 139 19.88 2.93 6.95
C MET A 139 19.47 4.17 7.77
N ASN A 140 20.37 4.65 8.63
CA ASN A 140 20.14 5.85 9.45
C ASN A 140 20.00 7.15 8.62
N ARG A 141 20.48 7.17 7.37
CA ARG A 141 20.30 8.34 6.47
C ARG A 141 18.92 8.36 5.81
N ILE A 142 18.30 7.19 5.60
CA ILE A 142 17.00 7.05 4.94
C ILE A 142 15.85 7.33 5.91
N ASP A 143 16.05 7.08 7.21
CA ASP A 143 15.05 7.32 8.27
C ASP A 143 14.90 8.81 8.69
N LEU A 144 15.54 9.75 7.98
CA LEU A 144 15.44 11.21 8.15
C LEU A 144 14.65 11.86 7.01
#